data_AF-A0A645GXI3-F1
#
_entry.id   AF-A0A645GXI3-F1
#
_cell.length_a   1.000
_cell.length_b   1.000
_cell.length_c   1.000
_cell.angle_alpha   90.00
_cell.angle_beta   90.00
_cell.angle_gamma   90.00
#
_symmetry.space_group_name_H-M   'P 1'
#
loop_
_entity.id
_entity.type
_entity.pdbx_description
1 polymer ?
#
loop_
_entity_poly.entity_id
_entity_poly.type
_entity_poly.pdbx_seq_one_letter_code
_entity_poly.pdbx_strand_id
1 'polypeptide(L)'
;MSPDRLPIVGQLPDPAATTPNARLHSLPRQPGLWCVQGYGARGIVWSALMADLLVSRLEGEPLPLENDLVDAVDPGRFLLAPRRRAIPSGDNA
;
A
#
# COMPACT_ATOMS: atom_id res chain seq x y z
N MET A 1 -6.57 -7.96 7.89
CA MET A 1 -7.27 -6.66 7.73
C MET A 1 -6.21 -5.58 7.86
N SER A 2 -6.18 -4.58 6.96
CA SER A 2 -5.25 -3.46 7.08
C SER A 2 -5.62 -2.54 8.25
N PRO A 3 -4.67 -1.86 8.90
CA PRO A 3 -4.95 -0.97 10.03
C PRO A 3 -5.88 0.20 9.69
N ASP A 4 -5.84 0.68 8.46
CA ASP A 4 -6.64 1.79 7.93
C ASP A 4 -7.97 1.33 7.29
N ARG A 5 -8.22 0.01 7.24
CA ARG A 5 -9.39 -0.61 6.61
C ARG A 5 -9.51 -0.36 5.09
N LEU A 6 -8.43 0.06 4.43
CA LEU A 6 -8.37 0.19 2.98
C LEU A 6 -7.73 -1.06 2.34
N PRO A 7 -8.14 -1.46 1.13
CA PRO A 7 -7.45 -2.50 0.36
C PRO A 7 -5.97 -2.20 0.17
N ILE A 8 -5.18 -3.24 -0.08
CA ILE A 8 -3.74 -3.16 -0.37
C ILE A 8 -3.56 -3.66 -1.79
N VAL A 9 -3.36 -2.74 -2.74
CA VAL A 9 -3.37 -3.02 -4.17
C VAL A 9 -2.26 -2.25 -4.88
N GLY A 10 -1.39 -2.96 -5.60
CA GLY A 10 -0.30 -2.36 -6.36
C GLY A 10 0.99 -3.17 -6.27
N GLN A 11 2.07 -2.58 -6.78
CA GLN A 11 3.39 -3.21 -6.79
C GLN A 11 4.02 -3.17 -5.40
N LEU A 12 4.58 -4.29 -4.94
CA LEU A 12 5.15 -4.37 -3.61
C LEU A 12 6.42 -3.52 -3.51
N PRO A 13 6.57 -2.67 -2.49
CA PRO A 13 7.82 -1.94 -2.29
C PRO A 13 8.96 -2.89 -1.89
N ASP A 14 10.19 -2.48 -2.19
CA ASP A 14 11.40 -3.12 -1.69
C ASP A 14 11.87 -2.43 -0.41
N PRO A 15 11.62 -3.01 0.79
CA PRO A 15 12.03 -2.39 2.04
C PRO A 15 13.55 -2.34 2.22
N ALA A 16 14.32 -3.23 1.56
CA ALA A 16 15.78 -3.25 1.68
C ALA A 16 16.44 -2.11 0.90
N ALA A 17 15.83 -1.69 -0.21
CA ALA A 17 16.31 -0.57 -1.03
C ALA A 17 15.70 0.79 -0.61
N THR A 18 14.75 0.81 0.33
CA THR A 18 14.04 2.03 0.73
C THR A 18 14.92 2.96 1.57
N THR A 19 14.94 4.25 1.23
CA THR A 19 15.67 5.27 1.99
C THR A 19 14.77 5.94 3.06
N PRO A 20 15.34 6.49 4.15
CA PRO A 20 14.55 7.07 5.25
C PRO A 20 13.63 8.23 4.87
N ASN A 21 13.92 8.95 3.78
CA ASN A 21 13.16 10.11 3.31
C ASN A 21 12.47 9.86 1.97
N ALA A 22 12.29 8.59 1.59
CA ALA A 22 11.62 8.23 0.35
C ALA A 22 10.16 8.72 0.37
N ARG A 23 9.67 9.14 -0.79
CA ARG A 23 8.25 9.41 -1.04
C ARG A 23 7.62 8.20 -1.73
N LEU A 24 6.29 8.07 -1.64
CA LEU A 24 5.55 6.91 -2.15
C LEU A 24 5.83 6.60 -3.62
N HIS A 25 5.77 7.64 -4.46
CA HIS A 25 6.06 7.55 -5.89
C HIS A 25 7.53 7.24 -6.21
N SER A 26 8.45 7.40 -5.26
CA SER A 26 9.88 7.14 -5.41
C SER A 26 10.34 5.86 -4.70
N LEU A 27 9.43 5.13 -4.04
CA LEU A 27 9.78 3.89 -3.37
C LEU A 27 10.26 2.87 -4.41
N PRO A 28 11.44 2.25 -4.22
CA PRO A 28 11.86 1.14 -5.06
C PRO A 28 10.82 0.02 -4.92
N ARG A 29 10.53 -0.64 -6.03
CA ARG A 29 9.52 -1.70 -6.12
C ARG A 29 10.16 -3.03 -6.46
N GLN A 30 9.59 -4.11 -5.95
CA GLN A 30 9.95 -5.47 -6.32
C GLN A 30 9.50 -5.73 -7.77
N PRO A 31 10.43 -6.00 -8.73
CA PRO A 31 10.05 -6.21 -10.12
C PRO A 31 9.12 -7.41 -10.28
N GLY A 32 8.01 -7.23 -11.00
CA GLY A 32 7.04 -8.29 -11.27
C GLY A 32 6.19 -8.76 -10.07
N LEU A 33 6.39 -8.19 -8.87
CA LEU A 33 5.64 -8.58 -7.68
C LEU A 33 4.52 -7.59 -7.37
N TRP A 34 3.28 -8.07 -7.49
CA TRP A 34 2.06 -7.30 -7.29
C TRP A 34 1.20 -7.96 -6.22
N CYS A 35 0.41 -7.16 -5.51
CA CYS A 35 -0.57 -7.67 -4.57
C CYS A 35 -1.94 -7.01 -4.76
N VAL A 36 -2.99 -7.76 -4.44
CA VAL A 36 -4.38 -7.31 -4.40
C VAL A 36 -5.08 -8.01 -3.24
N GLN A 37 -5.11 -7.36 -2.07
CA GLN A 37 -5.52 -7.98 -0.81
C GLN A 37 -6.16 -6.96 0.15
N GLY A 38 -6.44 -7.39 1.37
CA GLY A 38 -6.78 -6.47 2.46
C GLY A 38 -8.23 -6.00 2.49
N TYR A 39 -9.13 -6.65 1.74
CA TYR A 39 -10.52 -6.23 1.58
C TYR A 39 -11.39 -6.26 2.85
N GLY A 40 -10.98 -6.96 3.90
CA GLY A 40 -11.78 -7.14 5.12
C GLY A 40 -13.17 -7.72 4.83
N ALA A 41 -14.19 -7.24 5.53
CA ALA A 41 -15.59 -7.67 5.33
C ALA A 41 -16.25 -7.08 4.07
N ARG A 42 -15.52 -6.30 3.26
CA ARG A 42 -16.05 -5.57 2.10
C ARG A 42 -15.47 -6.08 0.77
N GLY A 43 -15.08 -7.37 0.71
CA GLY A 43 -14.53 -8.03 -0.47
C GLY A 43 -15.34 -7.80 -1.74
N ILE A 44 -16.63 -8.11 -1.69
CA ILE A 44 -17.52 -7.99 -2.86
C ILE A 44 -17.64 -6.54 -3.34
N VAL A 45 -17.59 -5.57 -2.43
CA VAL A 45 -17.73 -4.14 -2.76
C VAL A 45 -16.48 -3.63 -3.48
N TRP A 46 -15.29 -4.08 -3.05
CA TRP A 46 -14.02 -3.55 -3.54
C TRP A 46 -13.41 -4.35 -4.69
N SER A 47 -13.75 -5.64 -4.84
CA SER A 47 -13.03 -6.56 -5.72
C SER A 47 -12.98 -6.10 -7.17
N ALA A 48 -14.11 -5.68 -7.74
CA ALA A 48 -14.19 -5.27 -9.14
C ALA A 48 -13.32 -4.03 -9.41
N LEU A 49 -13.49 -2.97 -8.61
CA LEU A 49 -12.74 -1.72 -8.78
C LEU A 49 -11.23 -1.90 -8.55
N MET A 50 -10.84 -2.75 -7.57
CA MET A 50 -9.43 -3.02 -7.31
C MET A 50 -8.79 -3.93 -8.37
N ALA A 51 -9.56 -4.84 -8.98
CA ALA A 51 -9.10 -5.61 -10.13
C ALA A 51 -8.85 -4.70 -11.34
N ASP A 52 -9.79 -3.79 -11.62
CA ASP A 52 -9.66 -2.82 -12.72
C ASP A 52 -8.45 -1.89 -12.53
N LEU A 53 -8.25 -1.40 -11.30
CA LEU A 53 -7.05 -0.64 -10.94
C LEU A 53 -5.76 -1.44 -11.17
N LEU A 54 -5.72 -2.71 -10.79
CA LEU A 54 -4.54 -3.56 -10.95
C LEU A 54 -4.24 -3.78 -12.44
N VAL A 55 -5.25 -4.12 -13.24
CA VAL A 55 -5.09 -4.34 -14.68
C VAL A 55 -4.63 -3.07 -15.37
N SER A 56 -5.27 -1.91 -15.08
CA SER A 56 -4.87 -0.63 -15.65
C SER A 56 -3.39 -0.32 -15.39
N ARG A 57 -2.88 -0.66 -14.20
CA ARG A 57 -1.45 -0.50 -13.87
C ARG A 57 -0.52 -1.46 -14.59
N LEU A 58 -0.96 -2.71 -14.77
CA LEU A 58 -0.17 -3.73 -15.48
C LEU A 58 -0.05 -3.40 -16.97
N GLU A 59 -1.12 -2.91 -17.57
CA GLU A 59 -1.20 -2.58 -19.00
C GLU A 59 -0.74 -1.14 -19.32
N GLY A 60 -0.54 -0.29 -18.30
CA GLY A 60 -0.17 1.11 -18.49
C GLY A 60 -1.31 1.98 -19.02
N GLU A 61 -2.55 1.58 -18.74
CA GLU A 61 -3.77 2.30 -19.09
C GLU A 61 -4.08 3.44 -18.09
N PRO A 62 -4.94 4.40 -18.47
CA PRO A 62 -5.43 5.42 -17.54
C PRO A 62 -6.04 4.80 -16.28
N LEU A 63 -5.71 5.34 -15.11
CA LEU A 63 -6.20 4.80 -13.83
C LEU A 63 -7.70 5.09 -13.67
N PRO A 64 -8.49 4.14 -13.12
CA PRO A 64 -9.92 4.32 -12.88
C PRO A 64 -10.21 5.18 -11.64
N LEU A 65 -9.16 5.68 -10.97
CA LEU A 65 -9.21 6.41 -9.71
C LEU A 65 -8.23 7.59 -9.73
N GLU A 66 -8.54 8.60 -8.93
CA GLU A 66 -7.66 9.72 -8.65
C GLU A 66 -6.37 9.27 -7.95
N ASN A 67 -5.30 10.03 -8.14
CA ASN A 67 -3.97 9.68 -7.64
C ASN A 67 -3.90 9.54 -6.12
N ASP A 68 -4.66 10.34 -5.37
CA ASP A 68 -4.71 10.27 -3.91
C ASP A 68 -5.38 8.99 -3.41
N LEU A 69 -6.46 8.54 -4.06
CA LEU A 69 -7.11 7.25 -3.76
C LEU A 69 -6.21 6.06 -4.11
N VAL A 70 -5.51 6.17 -5.21
CA VAL A 70 -4.46 5.26 -5.65
C VAL A 70 -3.37 5.13 -4.57
N ASP A 71 -2.86 6.26 -4.08
CA ASP A 71 -1.82 6.30 -3.06
C ASP A 71 -2.32 5.70 -1.73
N ALA A 72 -3.61 5.89 -1.43
CA ALA A 72 -4.25 5.35 -0.23
C ALA A 72 -4.40 3.81 -0.25
N VAL A 73 -4.39 3.17 -1.42
CA VAL A 73 -4.41 1.69 -1.54
C VAL A 73 -3.05 1.10 -1.87
N ASP A 74 -2.04 1.91 -2.15
CA ASP A 74 -0.68 1.47 -2.47
C ASP A 74 -0.03 0.70 -1.29
N PRO A 75 0.67 -0.43 -1.52
CA PRO A 75 1.30 -1.19 -0.43
C PRO A 75 2.40 -0.43 0.32
N GLY A 76 3.08 0.50 -0.35
CA GLY A 76 4.14 1.35 0.17
C GLY A 76 3.68 2.36 1.22
N ARG A 77 2.38 2.65 1.33
CA ARG A 77 1.85 3.60 2.32
C ARG A 77 2.20 3.25 3.77
N PHE A 78 2.41 1.97 4.07
CA PHE A 78 2.78 1.51 5.40
C PHE A 78 4.29 1.60 5.70
N LEU A 79 5.14 1.71 4.67
CA LEU A 79 6.58 1.94 4.87
C LEU A 79 6.89 3.40 5.21
N LEU A 80 6.01 4.32 4.79
CA LEU A 80 6.17 5.76 4.99
C LEU A 80 5.46 6.29 6.24
N ALA A 81 4.48 5.53 6.76
CA ALA A 81 3.79 5.90 7.97
C ALA A 81 4.80 6.03 9.12
N PRO A 82 4.70 7.08 9.97
CA PRO A 82 5.58 7.22 11.12
C PRO A 82 5.57 5.91 11.92
N ARG A 83 6.75 5.31 12.16
CA ARG A 83 6.89 4.22 13.14
C ARG A 83 6.22 4.73 14.41
N ARG A 84 5.04 4.19 14.73
CA ARG A 84 4.31 4.57 15.94
C ARG A 84 5.31 4.40 17.08
N ARG A 85 5.63 5.49 17.78
CA ARG A 85 6.64 5.54 18.84
C ARG A 85 6.48 4.29 19.70
N ALA A 86 7.52 3.46 19.77
CA ALA A 86 7.54 2.38 20.74
C ALA A 86 7.21 3.01 22.09
N ILE A 87 6.10 2.57 22.69
CA ILE A 87 5.82 2.92 24.08
C ILE A 87 7.04 2.38 24.84
N PRO A 88 7.83 3.22 25.54
CA PRO A 88 8.91 2.69 26.36
C PRO A 88 8.23 1.73 27.33
N SER A 89 8.60 0.45 27.25
CA SER A 89 8.31 -0.50 28.31
C SER A 89 8.91 0.14 29.56
N GLY A 90 8.03 0.63 30.43
CA GLY A 90 8.40 1.19 31.71
C GLY A 90 9.04 0.08 32.52
N ASP A 91 10.36 0.00 32.43
CA ASP A 91 11.16 -0.64 33.45
C ASP A 91 11.30 0.38 34.57
N ASN A 92 10.44 0.23 35.58
CA ASN A 92 10.59 0.85 36.87
C ASN A 92 9.87 0.00 37.93
N ALA A 93 10.53 -1.07 38.36
CA ALA A 93 10.67 -1.53 39.75
C ALA A 93 11.34 -2.91 39.81
#